data_AF-A0A3A4PB17-F1
#
_entry.id   AF-A0A3A4PB17-F1
#
_cell.length_a   1.000
_cell.length_b   1.000
_cell.length_c   1.000
_cell.angle_alpha   90.00
_cell.angle_beta   90.00
_cell.angle_gamma   90.00
#
_symmetry.space_group_name_H-M   'P 1'
#
loop_
_entity.id
_entity.type
_entity.pdbx_description
1 polymer ?
#
loop_
_entity_poly.entity_id
_entity_poly.type
_entity_poly.pdbx_seq_one_letter_code
_entity_poly.pdbx_strand_id
1 'polypeptide(L)'
;MKNMNITNNHIHQRYAIIFAAFIICLFSNFAQTQLLQKDENGTVIETDEGMILSGMIEGATDRITELRTDYGVLMIPLNKIVRVDGDRFDPELGIFREHSVTIDQEGNATLEYTIPISRPVKEGSLRILLPGKVLKIEDLDGRALPYFAKSYDGYTRCTVNVPNYRLPALKVKVLQKNAARIENDTLHYSYRYTPRTDQTFRLHLTLPASHSQIQATPQAIYDATDSLVWEYLLKRQQTTVFECSLPLLP
;
A
#
# COMPACT_ATOMS: atom_id res chain seq x y z
N MET A 1 83.11 -13.50 -15.68
CA MET A 1 81.73 -13.99 -15.85
C MET A 1 81.03 -13.91 -14.50
N LYS A 2 80.13 -12.94 -14.32
CA LYS A 2 79.32 -12.79 -13.11
C LYS A 2 77.85 -12.79 -13.54
N ASN A 3 77.10 -13.63 -12.84
CA ASN A 3 75.84 -14.19 -13.24
C ASN A 3 74.68 -13.19 -13.21
N MET A 4 73.86 -13.32 -14.24
CA MET A 4 72.44 -13.00 -14.32
C MET A 4 71.75 -13.34 -12.99
N ASN A 5 71.28 -12.33 -12.25
CA ASN A 5 70.44 -12.53 -11.07
C ASN A 5 69.44 -11.38 -10.89
N ILE A 6 68.88 -10.90 -12.01
CA ILE A 6 67.79 -9.93 -12.04
C ILE A 6 66.69 -10.48 -12.94
N THR A 7 66.13 -11.64 -12.58
CA THR A 7 64.98 -12.18 -13.32
C THR A 7 63.98 -12.95 -12.48
N ASN A 8 64.20 -13.21 -11.18
CA ASN A 8 63.20 -13.89 -10.35
C ASN A 8 62.31 -12.96 -9.51
N ASN A 9 62.77 -11.76 -9.12
CA ASN A 9 62.00 -10.92 -8.20
C ASN A 9 60.82 -10.19 -8.88
N HIS A 10 60.99 -9.78 -10.14
CA HIS A 10 59.90 -9.16 -10.91
C HIS A 10 58.85 -10.15 -11.41
N ILE A 11 59.21 -11.42 -11.54
CA ILE A 11 58.28 -12.48 -11.93
C ILE A 11 57.36 -12.82 -10.74
N HIS A 12 57.90 -12.96 -9.52
CA HIS A 12 57.11 -13.18 -8.32
C HIS A 12 56.19 -11.99 -7.95
N GLN A 13 56.65 -10.74 -8.15
CA GLN A 13 55.77 -9.57 -7.98
C GLN A 13 54.62 -9.52 -9.00
N ARG A 14 54.88 -9.88 -10.26
CA ARG A 14 53.82 -9.95 -11.29
C ARG A 14 52.80 -11.04 -10.99
N TYR A 15 53.23 -12.22 -10.53
CA TYR A 15 52.31 -13.26 -10.12
C TYR A 15 51.53 -12.91 -8.84
N ALA A 16 52.14 -12.21 -7.88
CA ALA A 16 51.44 -11.75 -6.69
C ALA A 16 50.32 -10.73 -7.02
N ILE A 17 50.57 -9.82 -7.98
CA ILE A 17 49.56 -8.85 -8.44
C ILE A 17 48.44 -9.56 -9.22
N ILE A 18 48.78 -10.51 -10.09
CA ILE A 18 47.79 -11.30 -10.84
C ILE A 18 46.95 -12.16 -9.89
N PHE A 19 47.56 -12.77 -8.87
CA PHE A 19 46.87 -13.58 -7.87
C PHE A 19 45.99 -12.72 -6.95
N ALA A 20 46.45 -11.53 -6.55
CA ALA A 20 45.63 -10.57 -5.80
C ALA A 20 44.46 -10.03 -6.64
N ALA A 21 44.67 -9.75 -7.92
CA ALA A 21 43.59 -9.35 -8.84
C ALA A 21 42.60 -10.49 -9.08
N PHE A 22 43.06 -11.73 -9.19
CA PHE A 22 42.21 -12.92 -9.33
C PHE A 22 41.41 -13.21 -8.05
N ILE A 23 42.02 -13.01 -6.88
CA ILE A 23 41.35 -13.08 -5.56
C ILE A 23 40.31 -11.97 -5.43
N ILE A 24 40.64 -10.72 -5.80
CA ILE A 24 39.67 -9.61 -5.81
C ILE A 24 38.52 -9.92 -6.77
N CYS A 25 38.79 -10.48 -7.96
CA CYS A 25 37.75 -10.90 -8.90
C CYS A 25 36.91 -12.09 -8.40
N LEU A 26 37.50 -13.04 -7.66
CA LEU A 26 36.78 -14.18 -7.08
C LEU A 26 35.91 -13.74 -5.89
N PHE A 27 36.39 -12.84 -5.03
CA PHE A 27 35.61 -12.28 -3.93
C PHE A 27 34.61 -11.21 -4.40
N SER A 28 34.86 -10.50 -5.51
CA SER A 28 33.87 -9.60 -6.09
C SER A 28 32.75 -10.36 -6.80
N ASN A 29 33.03 -11.55 -7.37
CA ASN A 29 31.97 -12.44 -7.84
C ASN A 29 31.20 -13.07 -6.67
N PHE A 30 31.86 -13.43 -5.55
CA PHE A 30 31.16 -13.91 -4.35
C PHE A 30 30.32 -12.80 -3.68
N ALA A 31 30.79 -11.55 -3.70
CA ALA A 31 30.05 -10.35 -3.27
C ALA A 31 28.94 -9.98 -4.26
N GLN A 32 29.10 -10.25 -5.56
CA GLN A 32 28.03 -10.10 -6.56
C GLN A 32 26.99 -11.22 -6.51
N THR A 33 27.30 -12.42 -6.00
CA THR A 33 26.28 -13.46 -5.72
C THR A 33 25.60 -13.32 -4.36
N GLN A 34 26.04 -12.38 -3.53
CA GLN A 34 25.18 -11.77 -2.50
C GLN A 34 24.42 -10.54 -3.07
N LEU A 35 24.23 -10.46 -4.39
CA LEU A 35 23.08 -9.77 -4.97
C LEU A 35 21.82 -10.38 -4.36
N LEU A 36 21.36 -9.74 -3.29
CA LEU A 36 19.99 -9.74 -2.85
C LEU A 36 19.38 -11.15 -2.83
N GLN A 37 19.69 -11.91 -1.77
CA GLN A 37 18.56 -12.52 -1.08
C GLN A 37 17.73 -11.35 -0.56
N LYS A 38 16.91 -10.82 -1.48
CA LYS A 38 15.90 -9.82 -1.22
C LYS A 38 14.98 -10.50 -0.24
N ASP A 39 15.11 -10.15 1.03
CA ASP A 39 14.14 -10.56 2.02
C ASP A 39 12.78 -10.18 1.45
N GLU A 40 11.97 -11.19 1.12
CA GLU A 40 10.62 -11.00 0.62
C GLU A 40 9.72 -10.29 1.66
N ASN A 41 10.29 -10.04 2.86
CA ASN A 41 9.72 -9.47 4.07
C ASN A 41 10.15 -8.02 4.38
N GLY A 42 10.90 -7.34 3.50
CA GLY A 42 11.27 -5.94 3.74
C GLY A 42 10.05 -5.00 3.75
N THR A 43 9.92 -4.20 4.80
CA THR A 43 8.96 -3.10 4.93
C THR A 43 9.47 -1.86 4.21
N VAL A 44 8.54 -1.11 3.60
CA VAL A 44 8.86 0.19 3.00
C VAL A 44 8.16 1.31 3.77
N ILE A 45 8.94 2.29 4.21
CA ILE A 45 8.51 3.45 4.97
C ILE A 45 8.61 4.69 4.07
N GLU A 46 7.57 5.51 4.08
CA GLU A 46 7.61 6.86 3.53
C GLU A 46 7.58 7.88 4.67
N THR A 47 8.45 8.89 4.58
CA THR A 47 8.46 10.01 5.53
C THR A 47 7.66 11.22 5.02
N ASP A 48 7.35 12.15 5.91
CA ASP A 48 6.68 13.43 5.60
C ASP A 48 7.42 14.28 4.55
N GLU A 49 8.74 14.14 4.47
CA GLU A 49 9.63 14.76 3.48
C GLU A 49 9.64 14.02 2.12
N GLY A 50 8.88 12.93 1.99
CA GLY A 50 8.78 12.12 0.77
C GLY A 50 9.95 11.16 0.56
N MET A 51 10.78 10.92 1.58
CA MET A 51 11.86 9.94 1.51
C MET A 51 11.28 8.53 1.60
N ILE A 52 11.71 7.64 0.70
CA ILE A 52 11.33 6.23 0.69
C ILE A 52 12.49 5.41 1.24
N LEU A 53 12.25 4.69 2.33
CA LEU A 53 13.22 3.82 2.97
C LEU A 53 12.71 2.39 2.94
N SER A 54 13.55 1.43 2.53
CA SER A 54 13.22 0.01 2.54
C SER A 54 14.17 -0.75 3.44
N GLY A 55 13.63 -1.63 4.29
CA GLY A 55 14.41 -2.43 5.22
C GLY A 55 13.55 -3.33 6.09
N MET A 56 14.15 -3.98 7.09
CA MET A 56 13.43 -4.77 8.08
C MET A 56 13.23 -3.96 9.36
N ILE A 57 12.01 -3.93 9.90
CA ILE A 57 11.77 -3.32 11.22
C ILE A 57 12.34 -4.26 12.28
N GLU A 58 13.38 -3.83 12.98
CA GLU A 58 14.02 -4.60 14.06
C GLU A 58 13.47 -4.25 15.45
N GLY A 59 12.93 -3.04 15.60
CA GLY A 59 12.38 -2.56 16.85
C GLY A 59 11.52 -1.31 16.64
N ALA A 60 10.60 -1.07 17.56
CA ALA A 60 9.85 0.17 17.65
C ALA A 60 9.66 0.54 19.12
N THR A 61 9.87 1.80 19.44
CA THR A 61 9.52 2.42 20.73
C THR A 61 8.28 3.30 20.56
N ASP A 62 7.89 4.04 21.59
CA ASP A 62 6.84 5.08 21.50
C ASP A 62 7.26 6.30 20.65
N ARG A 63 8.55 6.41 20.29
CA ARG A 63 9.08 7.59 19.56
C ARG A 63 9.83 7.28 18.27
N ILE A 64 10.38 6.07 18.14
CA ILE A 64 11.31 5.73 17.05
C ILE A 64 10.99 4.34 16.50
N THR A 65 11.09 4.19 15.19
CA THR A 65 11.18 2.91 14.49
C THR A 65 12.62 2.66 14.04
N GLU A 66 13.16 1.49 14.38
CA GLU A 66 14.49 1.06 13.95
C GLU A 66 14.36 0.22 12.68
N LEU A 67 14.89 0.74 11.57
CA LEU A 67 14.84 0.09 10.27
C LEU A 67 16.24 -0.38 9.85
N ARG A 68 16.43 -1.70 9.80
CA ARG A 68 17.63 -2.34 9.25
C ARG A 68 17.62 -2.25 7.74
N THR A 69 18.56 -1.51 7.19
CA THR A 69 18.81 -1.41 5.74
C THR A 69 20.12 -2.11 5.38
N ASP A 70 20.37 -2.28 4.08
CA ASP A 70 21.64 -2.77 3.55
C ASP A 70 22.84 -1.88 3.96
N TYR A 71 22.59 -0.66 4.41
CA TYR A 71 23.61 0.33 4.77
C TYR A 71 23.77 0.55 6.30
N GLY A 72 22.97 -0.14 7.12
CA GLY A 72 23.00 0.02 8.59
C GLY A 72 21.61 0.22 9.21
N VAL A 73 21.59 0.65 10.48
CA VAL A 73 20.34 0.92 11.21
C VAL A 73 19.93 2.36 10.92
N LEU A 74 18.69 2.59 10.54
CA LEU A 74 18.09 3.91 10.52
C LEU A 74 17.14 4.05 11.71
N MET A 75 17.33 5.11 12.49
CA MET A 75 16.43 5.51 13.57
C MET A 75 15.47 6.55 13.01
N ILE A 76 14.22 6.16 12.76
CA ILE A 76 13.21 7.02 12.15
C ILE A 76 12.23 7.48 13.23
N PRO A 77 12.12 8.79 13.51
CA PRO A 77 11.09 9.28 14.43
C PRO A 77 9.69 8.88 13.94
N LEU A 78 8.84 8.35 14.83
CA LEU A 78 7.50 7.87 14.47
C LEU A 78 6.63 8.97 13.86
N ASN A 79 6.74 10.20 14.37
CA ASN A 79 6.02 11.37 13.86
C ASN A 79 6.50 11.84 12.48
N LYS A 80 7.59 11.26 11.96
CA LYS A 80 8.08 11.49 10.60
C LYS A 80 7.58 10.45 9.62
N ILE A 81 7.04 9.33 10.08
CA ILE A 81 6.50 8.28 9.23
C ILE A 81 5.08 8.66 8.82
N VAL A 82 4.83 8.71 7.51
CA VAL A 82 3.48 8.97 6.97
C VAL A 82 2.85 7.71 6.38
N ARG A 83 3.67 6.75 5.93
CA ARG A 83 3.19 5.48 5.36
C ARG A 83 4.10 4.31 5.68
N VAL A 84 3.48 3.15 5.80
CA VAL A 84 4.14 1.85 5.94
C VAL A 84 3.52 0.91 4.91
N ASP A 85 4.35 0.36 4.02
CA ASP A 85 3.94 -0.52 2.93
C ASP A 85 2.83 0.06 2.02
N GLY A 86 2.80 1.40 1.91
CA GLY A 86 1.80 2.17 1.17
C GLY A 86 0.50 2.44 1.94
N ASP A 87 0.33 1.87 3.13
CA ASP A 87 -0.78 2.17 4.05
C ASP A 87 -0.48 3.47 4.80
N ARG A 88 -1.50 4.28 5.11
CA ARG A 88 -1.30 5.49 5.92
C ARG A 88 -0.91 5.09 7.34
N PHE A 89 0.04 5.81 7.90
CA PHE A 89 0.49 5.64 9.27
C PHE A 89 0.09 6.86 10.09
N ASP A 90 -0.42 6.60 11.28
CA ASP A 90 -0.71 7.59 12.30
C ASP A 90 0.03 7.16 13.58
N PRO A 91 0.86 8.01 14.22
CA PRO A 91 1.60 7.62 15.41
C PRO A 91 0.72 7.15 16.58
N GLU A 92 -0.52 7.63 16.67
CA GLU A 92 -1.46 7.28 17.75
C GLU A 92 -2.30 6.05 17.39
N LEU A 93 -2.67 5.88 16.12
CA LEU A 93 -3.57 4.80 15.65
C LEU A 93 -2.84 3.63 14.97
N GLY A 94 -1.54 3.75 14.74
CA GLY A 94 -0.74 2.82 13.95
C GLY A 94 -1.07 2.90 12.46
N ILE A 95 -1.10 1.76 11.76
CA ILE A 95 -1.56 1.71 10.38
C ILE A 95 -3.06 2.02 10.36
N PHE A 96 -3.44 3.07 9.62
CA PHE A 96 -4.81 3.56 9.54
C PHE A 96 -5.29 3.54 8.08
N ARG A 97 -6.51 3.05 7.86
CA ARG A 97 -7.14 3.01 6.53
C ARG A 97 -8.58 3.48 6.58
N GLU A 98 -8.92 4.37 5.66
CA GLU A 98 -10.25 4.95 5.55
C GLU A 98 -10.83 4.73 4.16
N HIS A 99 -12.08 4.28 4.12
CA HIS A 99 -12.88 4.09 2.91
C HIS A 99 -14.19 4.86 3.04
N SER A 100 -14.67 5.38 1.91
CA SER A 100 -15.95 6.09 1.84
C SER A 100 -16.85 5.45 0.79
N VAL A 101 -18.10 5.19 1.16
CA VAL A 101 -19.13 4.65 0.28
C VAL A 101 -20.30 5.64 0.27
N THR A 102 -20.81 5.97 -0.91
CA THR A 102 -22.05 6.73 -1.06
C THR A 102 -23.03 5.90 -1.88
N ILE A 103 -24.22 5.65 -1.33
CA ILE A 103 -25.29 4.90 -2.01
C ILE A 103 -26.36 5.87 -2.49
N ASP A 104 -26.81 5.73 -3.74
CA ASP A 104 -27.94 6.50 -4.28
C ASP A 104 -29.28 5.77 -4.11
N GLN A 105 -30.38 6.45 -4.48
CA GLN A 105 -31.73 5.90 -4.35
C GLN A 105 -31.96 4.68 -5.27
N GLU A 106 -31.21 4.60 -6.36
CA GLU A 106 -31.25 3.52 -7.32
C GLU A 106 -30.40 2.30 -6.89
N GLY A 107 -29.72 2.37 -5.74
CA GLY A 107 -28.89 1.30 -5.20
C GLY A 107 -27.52 1.17 -5.87
N ASN A 108 -27.05 2.18 -6.60
CA ASN A 108 -25.65 2.25 -7.02
C ASN A 108 -24.79 2.76 -5.87
N ALA A 109 -23.57 2.24 -5.78
CA ALA A 109 -22.58 2.68 -4.80
C ALA A 109 -21.41 3.36 -5.49
N THR A 110 -21.03 4.53 -5.00
CA THR A 110 -19.75 5.16 -5.30
C THR A 110 -18.78 4.87 -4.16
N LEU A 111 -17.73 4.11 -4.44
CA LEU A 111 -16.71 3.72 -3.48
C LEU A 111 -15.41 4.51 -3.73
N GLU A 112 -14.93 5.18 -2.70
CA GLU A 112 -13.67 5.92 -2.67
C GLU A 112 -12.73 5.30 -1.63
N TYR A 113 -11.52 4.91 -2.06
CA TYR A 113 -10.57 4.20 -1.22
C TYR A 113 -9.14 4.36 -1.71
N THR A 114 -8.20 4.05 -0.83
CA THR A 114 -6.77 4.09 -1.15
C THR A 114 -6.23 2.69 -1.41
N ILE A 115 -5.50 2.52 -2.50
CA ILE A 115 -4.77 1.29 -2.81
C ILE A 115 -3.29 1.52 -2.47
N PRO A 116 -2.75 0.81 -1.46
CA PRO A 116 -1.34 0.89 -1.11
C PRO A 116 -0.50 0.16 -2.15
N ILE A 117 0.64 0.75 -2.54
CA ILE A 117 1.62 0.08 -3.40
C ILE A 117 2.89 -0.10 -2.58
N SER A 118 3.00 -1.27 -1.96
CA SER A 118 4.05 -1.63 -1.00
C SER A 118 5.45 -1.75 -1.61
N ARG A 119 5.61 -1.55 -2.92
CA ARG A 119 6.89 -1.67 -3.62
C ARG A 119 7.00 -0.59 -4.70
N PRO A 120 8.17 0.04 -4.87
CA PRO A 120 8.40 0.97 -5.98
C PRO A 120 8.08 0.29 -7.32
N VAL A 121 7.28 0.97 -8.15
CA VAL A 121 6.88 0.44 -9.46
C VAL A 121 8.03 0.64 -10.43
N LYS A 122 8.69 -0.46 -10.81
CA LYS A 122 9.89 -0.43 -11.67
C LYS A 122 9.62 0.16 -13.07
N GLU A 123 8.42 0.00 -13.60
CA GLU A 123 8.07 0.32 -14.98
C GLU A 123 7.22 1.60 -15.14
N GLY A 124 7.07 2.41 -14.07
CA GLY A 124 6.25 3.63 -14.11
C GLY A 124 4.77 3.43 -14.43
N SER A 125 4.32 2.18 -14.58
CA SER A 125 2.92 1.84 -14.80
C SER A 125 2.50 0.66 -13.93
N LEU A 126 1.31 0.76 -13.34
CA LEU A 126 0.73 -0.26 -12.49
C LEU A 126 -0.56 -0.79 -13.14
N ARG A 127 -0.67 -2.12 -13.22
CA ARG A 127 -1.92 -2.78 -13.62
C ARG A 127 -2.69 -3.23 -12.38
N ILE A 128 -3.93 -2.78 -12.27
CA ILE A 128 -4.83 -3.06 -11.14
C ILE A 128 -6.19 -3.53 -11.63
N LEU A 129 -6.83 -4.38 -10.83
CA LEU A 129 -8.22 -4.81 -11.02
C LEU A 129 -9.08 -4.17 -9.93
N LEU A 130 -10.16 -3.50 -10.33
CA LEU A 130 -10.99 -2.68 -9.45
C LEU A 130 -12.46 -3.15 -9.53
N PRO A 131 -13.22 -3.20 -8.43
CA PRO A 131 -14.63 -3.56 -8.45
C PRO A 131 -15.46 -2.37 -8.94
N GLY A 132 -16.16 -2.53 -10.07
CA GLY A 132 -16.97 -1.47 -10.69
C GLY A 132 -16.26 -0.66 -11.75
N LYS A 133 -16.94 0.37 -12.27
CA LYS A 133 -16.43 1.31 -13.28
C LYS A 133 -15.55 2.36 -12.61
N VAL A 134 -14.32 2.53 -13.08
CA VAL A 134 -13.43 3.58 -12.58
C VAL A 134 -13.96 4.95 -13.00
N LEU A 135 -14.07 5.86 -12.04
CA LEU A 135 -14.43 7.26 -12.25
C LEU A 135 -13.19 8.15 -12.20
N LYS A 136 -12.32 7.92 -11.21
CA LYS A 136 -11.16 8.77 -10.95
C LYS A 136 -10.02 7.97 -10.32
N ILE A 137 -8.79 8.31 -10.67
CA ILE A 137 -7.58 7.85 -10.00
C ILE A 137 -6.70 9.07 -9.76
N GLU A 138 -6.24 9.22 -8.54
CA GLU A 138 -5.39 10.32 -8.10
C GLU A 138 -4.20 9.77 -7.32
N ASP A 139 -3.14 10.56 -7.26
CA ASP A 139 -2.16 10.41 -6.20
C ASP A 139 -2.74 10.91 -4.87
N LEU A 140 -1.98 10.75 -3.78
CA LEU A 140 -2.42 11.17 -2.45
C LEU A 140 -2.40 12.68 -2.22
N ASP A 141 -1.78 13.46 -3.11
CA ASP A 141 -1.89 14.93 -3.09
C ASP A 141 -3.16 15.41 -3.82
N GLY A 142 -3.99 14.48 -4.32
CA GLY A 142 -5.20 14.79 -5.09
C GLY A 142 -4.91 15.21 -6.52
N ARG A 143 -3.73 14.90 -7.07
CA ARG A 143 -3.44 15.12 -8.49
C ARG A 143 -3.98 13.95 -9.28
N ALA A 144 -4.82 14.26 -10.27
CA ALA A 144 -5.34 13.26 -11.19
C ALA A 144 -4.21 12.53 -11.93
N LEU A 145 -4.26 11.21 -11.92
CA LEU A 145 -3.31 10.37 -12.64
C LEU A 145 -3.94 9.85 -13.94
N PRO A 146 -3.21 9.89 -15.07
CA PRO A 146 -3.72 9.32 -16.31
C PRO A 146 -3.81 7.79 -16.20
N TYR A 147 -4.92 7.25 -16.71
CA TYR A 147 -5.15 5.81 -16.67
C TYR A 147 -5.91 5.32 -17.91
N PHE A 148 -5.65 4.07 -18.27
CA PHE A 148 -6.40 3.34 -19.29
C PHE A 148 -7.24 2.26 -18.61
N ALA A 149 -8.56 2.34 -18.73
CA ALA A 149 -9.50 1.43 -18.12
C ALA A 149 -10.31 0.65 -19.16
N LYS A 150 -10.52 -0.63 -18.90
CA LYS A 150 -11.49 -1.45 -19.62
C LYS A 150 -12.37 -2.20 -18.62
N SER A 151 -13.67 -1.94 -18.68
CA SER A 151 -14.65 -2.57 -17.80
C SER A 151 -15.10 -3.91 -18.35
N TYR A 152 -15.28 -4.87 -17.45
CA TYR A 152 -15.78 -6.22 -17.68
C TYR A 152 -16.72 -6.54 -16.54
N ASP A 153 -17.97 -6.85 -16.84
CA ASP A 153 -19.04 -7.24 -15.91
C ASP A 153 -18.67 -7.21 -14.41
N GLY A 154 -19.00 -6.11 -13.72
CA GLY A 154 -18.72 -5.91 -12.29
C GLY A 154 -17.30 -5.45 -11.91
N TYR A 155 -16.33 -5.45 -12.83
CA TYR A 155 -14.93 -5.08 -12.57
C TYR A 155 -14.35 -4.16 -13.68
N THR A 156 -13.23 -3.51 -13.37
CA THR A 156 -12.45 -2.74 -14.33
C THR A 156 -10.97 -3.09 -14.21
N ARG A 157 -10.38 -3.51 -15.33
CA ARG A 157 -8.92 -3.63 -15.43
C ARG A 157 -8.36 -2.27 -15.84
N CYS A 158 -7.47 -1.74 -15.01
CA CYS A 158 -6.90 -0.42 -15.18
C CYS A 158 -5.37 -0.50 -15.30
N THR A 159 -4.79 0.31 -16.17
CA THR A 159 -3.34 0.59 -16.21
C THR A 159 -3.14 2.06 -15.88
N VAL A 160 -2.41 2.34 -14.80
CA VAL A 160 -2.18 3.69 -14.27
C VAL A 160 -0.71 4.00 -14.42
N ASN A 161 -0.37 5.18 -14.97
CA ASN A 161 1.02 5.63 -14.96
C ASN A 161 1.31 6.30 -13.62
N VAL A 162 2.17 5.68 -12.82
CA VAL A 162 2.51 6.13 -11.47
C VAL A 162 3.89 6.79 -11.45
N PRO A 163 4.06 7.91 -10.74
CA PRO A 163 5.37 8.55 -10.64
C PRO A 163 6.36 7.67 -9.85
N ASN A 164 7.59 7.55 -10.36
CA ASN A 164 8.62 6.68 -9.76
C ASN A 164 9.26 7.22 -8.48
N TYR A 165 9.00 8.49 -8.10
CA TYR A 165 9.71 9.19 -7.02
C TYR A 165 8.95 9.18 -5.68
N ARG A 166 7.81 8.50 -5.58
CA ARG A 166 7.03 8.34 -4.33
C ARG A 166 6.61 6.90 -4.16
N LEU A 167 6.41 6.46 -2.92
CA LEU A 167 5.66 5.24 -2.65
C LEU A 167 4.22 5.52 -3.08
N PRO A 168 3.76 4.99 -4.21
CA PRO A 168 2.50 5.43 -4.74
C PRO A 168 1.41 4.77 -3.91
N ALA A 169 0.55 5.54 -3.25
CA ALA A 169 -0.78 5.04 -2.98
C ALA A 169 -1.72 5.73 -3.96
N LEU A 170 -2.70 4.99 -4.44
CA LEU A 170 -3.67 5.50 -5.41
C LEU A 170 -4.96 5.77 -4.68
N LYS A 171 -5.43 7.00 -4.72
CA LYS A 171 -6.81 7.30 -4.35
C LYS A 171 -7.70 6.99 -5.53
N VAL A 172 -8.61 6.04 -5.37
CA VAL A 172 -9.46 5.52 -6.44
C VAL A 172 -10.91 5.76 -6.11
N LYS A 173 -11.66 6.25 -7.09
CA LYS A 173 -13.11 6.37 -7.03
C LYS A 173 -13.75 5.49 -8.09
N VAL A 174 -14.62 4.58 -7.69
CA VAL A 174 -15.32 3.63 -8.56
C VAL A 174 -16.84 3.70 -8.37
N LEU A 175 -17.57 3.42 -9.45
CA LEU A 175 -19.02 3.22 -9.45
C LEU A 175 -19.34 1.73 -9.55
N GLN A 176 -20.02 1.21 -8.55
CA GLN A 176 -20.58 -0.14 -8.52
C GLN A 176 -22.08 -0.04 -8.79
N LYS A 177 -22.50 -0.34 -10.02
CA LYS A 177 -23.92 -0.31 -10.38
C LYS A 177 -24.67 -1.44 -9.69
N ASN A 178 -25.89 -1.17 -9.21
CA ASN A 178 -26.73 -2.14 -8.51
C ASN A 178 -25.97 -2.84 -7.36
N ALA A 179 -25.18 -2.09 -6.61
CA ALA A 179 -24.37 -2.63 -5.52
C ALA A 179 -25.23 -2.97 -4.30
N ALA A 180 -26.34 -2.24 -4.12
CA ALA A 180 -27.36 -2.55 -3.14
C ALA A 180 -28.53 -3.31 -3.78
N ARG A 181 -29.14 -4.19 -2.99
CA ARG A 181 -30.36 -4.92 -3.36
C ARG A 181 -31.56 -4.16 -2.79
N ILE A 182 -32.60 -3.97 -3.60
CA ILE A 182 -33.84 -3.32 -3.16
C ILE A 182 -34.94 -4.40 -3.10
N GLU A 183 -35.50 -4.62 -1.91
CA GLU A 183 -36.55 -5.61 -1.66
C GLU A 183 -37.63 -5.01 -0.78
N ASN A 184 -38.90 -5.10 -1.19
CA ASN A 184 -40.04 -4.61 -0.41
C ASN A 184 -39.78 -3.18 0.14
N ASP A 185 -39.37 -2.27 -0.76
CA ASP A 185 -39.02 -0.89 -0.43
C ASP A 185 -37.91 -0.74 0.63
N THR A 186 -37.07 -1.76 0.80
CA THR A 186 -35.90 -1.73 1.69
C THR A 186 -34.62 -1.89 0.87
N LEU A 187 -33.68 -0.97 1.05
CA LEU A 187 -32.35 -1.04 0.48
C LEU A 187 -31.44 -1.83 1.42
N HIS A 188 -30.79 -2.85 0.89
CA HIS A 188 -29.80 -3.68 1.57
C HIS A 188 -28.44 -3.54 0.90
N TYR A 189 -27.42 -3.17 1.67
CA TYR A 189 -26.05 -3.06 1.19
C TYR A 189 -25.08 -3.82 2.09
N SER A 190 -24.06 -4.42 1.47
CA SER A 190 -22.98 -5.11 2.18
C SER A 190 -21.63 -4.69 1.62
N TYR A 191 -20.71 -4.41 2.52
CA TYR A 191 -19.33 -4.08 2.22
C TYR A 191 -18.39 -5.05 2.92
N ARG A 192 -17.54 -5.71 2.14
CA ARG A 192 -16.59 -6.71 2.65
C ARG A 192 -15.17 -6.14 2.59
N TYR A 193 -14.45 -6.24 3.70
CA TYR A 193 -13.07 -5.82 3.78
C TYR A 193 -12.19 -6.91 4.43
N THR A 194 -11.01 -7.10 3.85
CA THR A 194 -9.98 -8.02 4.34
C THR A 194 -8.64 -7.29 4.33
N PRO A 195 -8.07 -6.96 5.50
CA PRO A 195 -6.82 -6.21 5.58
C PRO A 195 -5.60 -7.09 5.25
N ARG A 196 -4.57 -6.50 4.64
CA ARG A 196 -3.27 -7.17 4.40
C ARG A 196 -2.34 -7.15 5.61
N THR A 197 -2.57 -6.22 6.52
CA THR A 197 -1.76 -5.88 7.69
C THR A 197 -2.71 -5.57 8.84
N ASP A 198 -2.27 -5.83 10.07
CA ASP A 198 -3.01 -5.37 11.25
C ASP A 198 -3.15 -3.85 11.17
N GLN A 199 -4.38 -3.35 11.27
CA GLN A 199 -4.66 -1.93 11.06
C GLN A 199 -5.94 -1.49 11.75
N THR A 200 -6.00 -0.18 12.03
CA THR A 200 -7.24 0.52 12.34
C THR A 200 -7.95 0.85 11.03
N PHE A 201 -9.16 0.33 10.86
CA PHE A 201 -9.97 0.53 9.66
C PHE A 201 -11.20 1.36 9.97
N ARG A 202 -11.44 2.39 9.15
CA ARG A 202 -12.63 3.23 9.19
C ARG A 202 -13.42 3.15 7.88
N LEU A 203 -14.72 2.89 7.99
CA LEU A 203 -15.67 2.95 6.87
C LEU A 203 -16.68 4.04 7.13
N HIS A 204 -16.72 5.01 6.23
CA HIS A 204 -17.78 6.02 6.16
C HIS A 204 -18.79 5.61 5.10
N LEU A 205 -20.05 5.55 5.47
CA LEU A 205 -21.14 5.22 4.57
C LEU A 205 -22.16 6.35 4.57
N THR A 206 -22.33 6.99 3.42
CA THR A 206 -23.40 7.96 3.16
C THR A 206 -24.54 7.25 2.45
N LEU A 207 -25.73 7.36 3.02
CA LEU A 207 -26.96 6.76 2.55
C LEU A 207 -27.80 7.82 1.81
N PRO A 208 -28.74 7.42 0.93
CA PRO A 208 -29.74 8.36 0.45
C PRO A 208 -30.53 8.90 1.65
N ALA A 209 -30.93 10.18 1.60
CA ALA A 209 -31.56 10.91 2.72
C ALA A 209 -32.58 10.02 3.49
N SER A 210 -32.30 9.76 4.77
CA SER A 210 -33.06 8.81 5.58
C SER A 210 -33.84 9.47 6.72
N HIS A 211 -34.96 8.85 7.09
CA HIS A 211 -35.58 8.99 8.42
C HIS A 211 -35.11 7.83 9.33
N SER A 212 -35.28 8.01 10.63
CA SER A 212 -34.58 7.43 11.80
C SER A 212 -34.42 5.90 11.97
N GLN A 213 -34.76 5.06 10.99
CA GLN A 213 -34.69 3.60 11.11
C GLN A 213 -33.67 2.98 10.15
N ILE A 214 -32.39 3.03 10.53
CA ILE A 214 -31.32 2.32 9.86
C ILE A 214 -30.91 1.12 10.73
N GLN A 215 -30.84 -0.06 10.14
CA GLN A 215 -30.25 -1.24 10.77
C GLN A 215 -28.83 -1.40 10.23
N ALA A 216 -27.84 -1.47 11.11
CA ALA A 216 -26.43 -1.57 10.74
C ALA A 216 -25.72 -2.65 11.56
N THR A 217 -24.99 -3.53 10.89
CA THR A 217 -24.23 -4.62 11.52
C THR A 217 -22.82 -4.69 10.95
N PRO A 218 -21.75 -4.75 11.75
CA PRO A 218 -21.69 -4.51 13.20
C PRO A 218 -22.30 -3.17 13.62
N GLN A 219 -22.44 -2.91 14.92
CA GLN A 219 -23.01 -1.66 15.40
C GLN A 219 -22.19 -0.45 14.87
N ALA A 220 -22.85 0.44 14.13
CA ALA A 220 -22.25 1.67 13.62
C ALA A 220 -22.44 2.85 14.60
N ILE A 221 -21.58 3.86 14.45
CA ILE A 221 -21.76 5.19 15.02
C ILE A 221 -22.52 6.05 14.00
N TYR A 222 -23.56 6.75 14.46
CA TYR A 222 -24.28 7.72 13.65
C TYR A 222 -23.55 9.06 13.72
N ASP A 223 -23.02 9.52 12.60
CA ASP A 223 -22.28 10.79 12.50
C ASP A 223 -23.20 11.93 12.01
N ALA A 224 -24.10 11.63 11.07
CA ALA A 224 -25.18 12.51 10.61
C ALA A 224 -26.48 11.73 10.33
N THR A 225 -27.56 12.40 9.94
CA THR A 225 -28.88 11.78 9.69
C THR A 225 -28.85 10.74 8.56
N ASP A 226 -27.88 10.85 7.67
CA ASP A 226 -27.66 10.05 6.47
C ASP A 226 -26.26 9.40 6.43
N SER A 227 -25.54 9.38 7.55
CA SER A 227 -24.19 8.79 7.60
C SER A 227 -23.98 7.79 8.73
N LEU A 228 -23.31 6.69 8.39
CA LEU A 228 -22.83 5.67 9.31
C LEU A 228 -21.31 5.61 9.28
N VAL A 229 -20.72 5.45 10.47
CA VAL A 229 -19.28 5.29 10.63
C VAL A 229 -18.99 4.03 11.43
N TRP A 230 -18.13 3.18 10.87
CA TRP A 230 -17.54 2.06 11.59
C TRP A 230 -16.05 2.31 11.77
N GLU A 231 -15.54 2.08 12.99
CA GLU A 231 -14.11 2.12 13.28
C GLU A 231 -13.73 0.86 14.07
N TYR A 232 -12.84 0.04 13.50
CA TYR A 232 -12.45 -1.24 14.08
C TYR A 232 -10.95 -1.48 13.96
N LEU A 233 -10.39 -2.10 15.01
CA LEU A 233 -9.09 -2.74 14.92
C LEU A 233 -9.25 -4.09 14.24
N LEU A 234 -8.73 -4.21 13.02
CA LEU A 234 -8.83 -5.43 12.22
C LEU A 234 -7.47 -6.14 12.11
N LYS A 235 -7.51 -7.47 12.23
CA LYS A 235 -6.31 -8.31 12.09
C LYS A 235 -6.08 -8.73 10.65
N ARG A 236 -4.82 -8.85 10.26
CA ARG A 236 -4.40 -9.34 8.93
C ARG A 236 -5.22 -10.58 8.53
N GLN A 237 -5.72 -10.60 7.30
CA GLN A 237 -6.53 -11.67 6.71
C GLN A 237 -7.90 -11.93 7.37
N GLN A 238 -8.28 -11.18 8.41
CA GLN A 238 -9.61 -11.26 8.99
C GLN A 238 -10.62 -10.55 8.09
N THR A 239 -11.57 -11.29 7.54
CA THR A 239 -12.63 -10.71 6.71
C THR A 239 -13.76 -10.20 7.60
N THR A 240 -14.08 -8.93 7.47
CA THR A 240 -15.23 -8.30 8.14
C THR A 240 -16.24 -7.87 7.08
N VAL A 241 -17.52 -8.08 7.38
CA VAL A 241 -18.63 -7.64 6.54
C VAL A 241 -19.40 -6.57 7.30
N PHE A 242 -19.62 -5.43 6.67
CA PHE A 242 -20.39 -4.30 7.16
C PHE A 242 -21.68 -4.24 6.35
N GLU A 243 -22.81 -4.28 7.01
CA GLU A 243 -24.13 -4.39 6.39
C GLU A 243 -25.01 -3.25 6.88
N CYS A 244 -25.83 -2.70 5.99
CA CYS A 244 -26.90 -1.79 6.36
C CYS A 244 -28.19 -2.12 5.63
N SER A 245 -29.30 -1.87 6.31
CA SER A 245 -30.65 -1.95 5.75
C SER A 245 -31.42 -0.68 6.11
N LEU A 246 -32.05 -0.05 5.12
CA LEU A 246 -32.91 1.13 5.34
C LEU A 246 -34.14 1.10 4.44
N PRO A 247 -35.31 1.58 4.92
CA PRO A 247 -36.46 1.83 4.07
C PRO A 247 -36.15 2.93 3.04
N LEU A 248 -36.57 2.71 1.79
CA LEU A 248 -36.56 3.73 0.74
C LEU A 248 -37.77 4.66 0.90
N LEU A 249 -37.57 5.93 0.56
CA LEU A 249 -38.66 6.89 0.50
C LEU A 249 -39.51 6.64 -0.77
N PRO A 250 -40.84 6.83 -0.68
CA PRO A 250 -41.74 6.78 -1.84
C PRO A 250 -41.51 7.94 -2.82
#